data_AF-T1EH00-F1
#
_entry.id   AF-T1EH00-F1
#
_cell.length_a   1.000
_cell.length_b   1.000
_cell.length_c   1.000
_cell.angle_alpha   90.00
_cell.angle_beta   90.00
_cell.angle_gamma   90.00
#
_symmetry.space_group_name_H-M   'P 1'
#
loop_
_entity.id
_entity.type
_entity.pdbx_description
1 polymer ?
#
loop_
_entity_poly.entity_id
_entity_poly.type
_entity_poly.pdbx_seq_one_letter_code
_entity_poly.pdbx_strand_id
1 'polypeptide(L)'
;KTRIRKAISYWQSFTCIRFKEIHTRIHTHTNTHNIYIYMCVCVCVCWSYVGFTGQFNQTISVGDGCQSNGTIAHEIGHSIGLWHEQSRPDRDLHVSINEVNVADGKLFNFRKRTWGEVVTHDVPYDLGSNMHYGSKYYAKDPNVTLTTVQTRDPLMSMVIGQREELSFYDVKMANIAY
;
A
#
# COMPACT_ATOMS: atom_id res chain seq x y z
N LYS A 1 7.02 -7.41 16.83
CA LYS A 1 8.34 -6.81 16.46
C LYS A 1 9.05 -7.55 15.31
N THR A 2 9.21 -8.88 15.34
CA THR A 2 9.93 -9.64 14.30
C THR A 2 9.39 -9.41 12.87
N ARG A 3 8.07 -9.45 12.69
CA ARG A 3 7.43 -9.24 11.37
C ARG A 3 7.61 -7.82 10.84
N ILE A 4 7.55 -6.81 11.71
CA ILE A 4 7.85 -5.41 11.36
C ILE A 4 9.30 -5.29 10.84
N ARG A 5 10.28 -5.87 11.56
CA ARG A 5 11.67 -5.84 11.13
C ARG A 5 11.88 -6.56 9.79
N LYS A 6 11.14 -7.65 9.53
CA LYS A 6 11.18 -8.35 8.25
C LYS A 6 10.58 -7.52 7.11
N ALA A 7 9.44 -6.86 7.32
CA ALA A 7 8.86 -5.94 6.35
C ALA A 7 9.78 -4.76 6.04
N ILE A 8 10.40 -4.16 7.07
CA ILE A 8 11.45 -3.14 6.91
C ILE A 8 12.62 -3.70 6.09
N SER A 9 13.05 -4.94 6.35
CA SER A 9 14.16 -5.55 5.61
C SER A 9 13.88 -5.71 4.12
N TYR A 10 12.64 -5.95 3.70
CA TYR A 10 12.30 -6.00 2.26
C TYR A 10 12.62 -4.69 1.56
N TRP A 11 12.17 -3.56 2.13
CA TRP A 11 12.50 -2.24 1.59
C TRP A 11 14.01 -1.98 1.61
N GLN A 12 14.70 -2.24 2.73
CA GLN A 12 16.13 -1.94 2.85
C GLN A 12 17.04 -2.81 1.97
N SER A 13 16.66 -4.05 1.70
CA SER A 13 17.46 -4.99 0.91
C SER A 13 17.45 -4.66 -0.58
N PHE A 14 16.36 -4.06 -1.07
CA PHE A 14 16.16 -3.82 -2.50
C PHE A 14 16.14 -2.34 -2.88
N THR A 15 16.15 -1.43 -1.90
CA THR A 15 16.16 0.01 -2.15
C THR A 15 17.29 0.74 -1.43
N CYS A 16 17.45 2.03 -1.73
CA CYS A 16 18.32 2.94 -0.99
C CYS A 16 17.72 3.38 0.37
N ILE A 17 16.44 3.12 0.63
CA ILE A 17 15.73 3.55 1.85
C ILE A 17 16.30 2.85 3.08
N ARG A 18 16.53 3.59 4.17
CA ARG A 18 17.07 3.09 5.43
C ARG A 18 16.20 3.51 6.61
N PHE A 19 15.87 2.55 7.47
CA PHE A 19 15.12 2.76 8.70
C PHE A 19 16.05 2.56 9.90
N LYS A 20 16.07 3.52 10.81
CA LYS A 20 16.81 3.44 12.07
C LYS A 20 15.82 3.22 13.22
N GLU A 21 15.98 2.12 13.96
CA GLU A 21 15.15 1.88 15.15
C GLU A 21 15.46 2.95 16.21
N ILE A 22 14.42 3.61 16.72
CA ILE A 22 14.54 4.64 17.75
C ILE A 22 14.35 3.98 19.12
N HIS A 23 15.41 3.98 19.94
CA HIS A 23 15.42 3.33 21.26
C HIS A 23 15.04 4.26 22.42
N THR A 24 15.03 5.58 22.21
CA THR A 24 14.71 6.58 23.22
C THR A 24 13.51 7.43 22.80
N ARG A 25 12.62 7.74 23.74
CA ARG A 25 11.57 8.76 23.52
C ARG A 25 12.12 10.20 23.49
N ILE A 26 13.40 10.38 23.83
CA ILE A 26 14.09 11.67 23.76
C ILE A 26 14.59 11.84 22.33
N HIS A 27 13.99 12.80 21.62
CA HIS A 27 14.23 13.06 20.21
C HIS A 27 15.30 14.14 20.06
N THR A 28 16.50 13.76 19.63
CA THR A 28 17.65 14.68 19.51
C THR A 28 17.90 15.19 18.09
N HIS A 29 17.12 14.72 17.12
CA HIS A 29 17.34 15.04 15.70
C HIS A 29 16.19 15.89 15.18
N THR A 30 16.48 17.15 14.86
CA THR A 30 15.50 18.12 14.33
C THR A 30 15.22 17.94 12.84
N ASN A 31 16.00 17.08 12.14
CA ASN A 31 15.90 16.83 10.70
C ASN A 31 15.56 15.36 10.36
N THR A 32 14.92 14.62 11.27
CA THR A 32 14.49 13.23 11.01
C THR A 32 12.97 13.09 11.08
N HIS A 33 12.39 12.42 10.09
CA HIS A 33 10.98 12.03 10.10
C HIS A 33 10.83 10.69 10.84
N ASN A 34 10.04 10.67 11.92
CA ASN A 34 9.79 9.45 12.67
C ASN A 34 8.49 8.79 12.21
N ILE A 35 8.57 7.50 11.95
CA ILE A 35 7.41 6.64 11.72
C ILE A 35 7.18 5.80 12.98
N TYR A 36 6.07 6.02 13.65
CA TYR A 36 5.61 5.23 14.78
C TYR A 36 4.70 4.11 14.30
N ILE A 37 5.21 2.88 14.32
CA ILE A 37 4.45 1.68 13.99
C ILE A 37 3.88 1.10 15.28
N TYR A 38 2.55 1.12 15.42
CA TYR A 38 1.87 0.52 16.56
C TYR A 38 0.96 -0.62 16.12
N MET A 39 0.96 -1.68 16.92
CA MET A 39 0.00 -2.77 16.77
C MET A 39 -1.23 -2.41 17.61
N CYS A 40 -2.37 -2.13 16.98
CA CYS A 40 -3.60 -1.98 17.77
C CYS A 40 -4.23 -3.35 18.01
N VAL A 41 -4.58 -3.60 19.26
CA VAL A 41 -5.19 -4.84 19.75
C VAL A 41 -6.73 -4.71 19.69
N CYS A 42 -7.26 -3.93 18.75
CA CYS A 42 -8.65 -3.51 18.65
C CYS A 42 -9.22 -3.79 17.25
N VAL A 43 -10.53 -3.57 17.01
CA VAL A 43 -11.19 -3.70 15.69
C VAL A 43 -10.78 -2.56 14.76
N CYS A 44 -9.51 -2.52 14.38
CA CYS A 44 -8.91 -1.48 13.57
C CYS A 44 -8.48 -2.06 12.23
N VAL A 45 -8.69 -1.26 11.19
CA VAL A 45 -8.14 -1.47 9.86
C VAL A 45 -6.67 -1.09 9.84
N CYS A 46 -5.96 -1.56 8.82
CA CYS A 46 -4.56 -1.21 8.59
C CYS A 46 -4.50 -0.02 7.66
N TRP A 47 -3.65 0.93 8.04
CA TRP A 47 -3.55 2.19 7.34
C TRP A 47 -2.25 2.90 7.69
N SER A 48 -1.85 3.75 6.76
CA SER A 48 -0.77 4.71 6.87
C SER A 48 -1.13 5.94 6.04
N TYR A 49 -0.55 7.08 6.39
CA TYR A 49 -0.57 8.25 5.50
C TYR A 49 0.35 8.00 4.28
N VAL A 50 0.01 8.62 3.16
CA VAL A 50 0.85 8.55 1.96
C VAL A 50 1.94 9.62 2.01
N GLY A 51 3.19 9.19 2.08
CA GLY A 51 4.37 10.06 2.14
C GLY A 51 4.54 10.79 3.48
N PHE A 52 5.44 11.76 3.52
CA PHE A 52 5.70 12.58 4.70
C PHE A 52 4.59 13.62 4.89
N THR A 53 3.93 13.58 6.04
CA THR A 53 2.82 14.49 6.39
C THR A 53 3.26 15.86 6.93
N GLY A 54 4.56 16.12 7.06
CA GLY A 54 5.07 17.30 7.77
C GLY A 54 5.01 17.18 9.30
N GLN A 55 4.49 16.07 9.84
CA GLN A 55 4.41 15.81 11.27
C GLN A 55 5.64 15.07 11.77
N PHE A 56 6.13 15.43 12.96
CA PHE A 56 7.29 14.77 13.56
C PHE A 56 7.08 13.27 13.83
N ASN A 57 5.85 12.88 14.17
CA ASN A 57 5.48 11.50 14.48
C ASN A 57 4.31 11.05 13.59
N GLN A 58 4.63 10.44 12.45
CA GLN A 58 3.63 9.83 11.58
C GLN A 58 3.33 8.40 12.03
N THR A 59 2.07 8.01 11.96
CA THR A 59 1.63 6.72 12.50
C THR A 59 1.35 5.70 11.39
N ILE A 60 1.80 4.46 11.58
CA ILE A 60 1.34 3.27 10.84
C ILE A 60 0.56 2.39 11.81
N SER A 61 -0.69 2.07 11.46
CA SER A 61 -1.54 1.16 12.23
C SER A 61 -1.47 -0.26 11.68
N VAL A 62 -1.07 -1.20 12.52
CA VAL A 62 -1.11 -2.64 12.20
C VAL A 62 -2.16 -3.29 13.10
N GLY A 63 -3.38 -3.39 12.59
CA GLY A 63 -4.50 -4.04 13.25
C GLY A 63 -4.44 -5.56 13.24
N ASP A 64 -5.44 -6.18 13.87
CA ASP A 64 -5.61 -7.63 13.84
C ASP A 64 -5.90 -8.13 12.42
N GLY A 65 -5.30 -9.25 12.03
CA GLY A 65 -5.35 -9.77 10.66
C GLY A 65 -4.35 -9.14 9.66
N CYS A 66 -3.71 -8.01 9.97
CA CYS A 66 -2.73 -7.36 9.07
C CYS A 66 -1.27 -7.66 9.39
N GLN A 67 -1.04 -8.60 10.30
CA GLN A 67 0.28 -8.82 10.88
C GLN A 67 1.20 -9.59 9.92
N SER A 68 0.84 -9.84 8.66
CA SER A 68 1.73 -10.48 7.68
C SER A 68 2.86 -9.53 7.27
N ASN A 69 3.97 -10.08 6.77
CA ASN A 69 5.11 -9.24 6.38
C ASN A 69 4.75 -8.36 5.17
N GLY A 70 4.04 -8.89 4.17
CA GLY A 70 3.67 -8.11 2.99
C GLY A 70 2.62 -7.03 3.28
N THR A 71 1.65 -7.27 4.18
CA THR A 71 0.73 -6.22 4.62
C THR A 71 1.46 -5.12 5.40
N ILE A 72 2.39 -5.45 6.29
CA ILE A 72 3.19 -4.41 6.96
C ILE A 72 4.07 -3.67 5.94
N ALA A 73 4.63 -4.37 4.94
CA ALA A 73 5.41 -3.75 3.87
C ALA A 73 4.55 -2.82 2.98
N HIS A 74 3.28 -3.14 2.79
CA HIS A 74 2.29 -2.31 2.11
C HIS A 74 2.06 -0.98 2.85
N GLU A 75 1.82 -1.05 4.17
CA GLU A 75 1.66 0.17 4.97
C GLU A 75 2.94 1.02 5.02
N ILE A 76 4.11 0.38 5.01
CA ILE A 76 5.39 1.08 4.83
C ILE A 76 5.45 1.74 3.45
N GLY A 77 5.00 1.05 2.39
CA GLY A 77 4.86 1.57 1.03
C GLY A 77 4.07 2.88 0.99
N HIS A 78 2.93 2.92 1.67
CA HIS A 78 2.19 4.17 1.87
C HIS A 78 3.04 5.23 2.57
N SER A 79 3.69 4.92 3.70
CA SER A 79 4.48 5.91 4.45
C SER A 79 5.65 6.53 3.65
N ILE A 80 6.17 5.81 2.65
CA ILE A 80 7.23 6.29 1.75
C ILE A 80 6.69 6.94 0.46
N GLY A 81 5.37 7.10 0.33
CA GLY A 81 4.75 7.89 -0.74
C GLY A 81 4.00 7.11 -1.82
N LEU A 82 3.88 5.79 -1.71
CA LEU A 82 3.17 5.00 -2.70
C LEU A 82 1.66 5.02 -2.45
N TRP A 83 0.90 5.41 -3.48
CA TRP A 83 -0.54 5.21 -3.50
C TRP A 83 -0.88 3.77 -3.90
N HIS A 84 -2.15 3.39 -3.73
CA HIS A 84 -2.61 2.12 -4.28
C HIS A 84 -2.51 2.11 -5.81
N GLU A 85 -2.06 1.00 -6.38
CA GLU A 85 -1.81 0.88 -7.82
C GLU A 85 -3.10 1.08 -8.65
N GLN A 86 -4.24 0.54 -8.17
CA GLN A 86 -5.54 0.74 -8.85
C GLN A 86 -6.08 2.18 -8.77
N SER A 87 -5.40 3.08 -8.06
CA SER A 87 -5.71 4.51 -8.05
C SER A 87 -4.94 5.30 -9.10
N ARG A 88 -4.05 4.67 -9.89
CA ARG A 88 -3.32 5.40 -10.93
C ARG A 88 -4.25 6.08 -11.95
N PRO A 89 -3.84 7.20 -12.55
CA PRO A 89 -4.67 7.90 -13.54
C PRO A 89 -4.99 7.05 -14.78
N ASP A 90 -4.06 6.16 -15.16
CA ASP A 90 -4.13 5.24 -16.30
C ASP A 90 -4.76 3.88 -15.98
N ARG A 91 -5.24 3.64 -14.75
CA ARG A 91 -5.72 2.32 -14.29
C ARG A 91 -6.81 1.70 -15.15
N ASP A 92 -7.64 2.51 -15.81
CA ASP A 92 -8.75 2.02 -16.65
C ASP A 92 -8.28 1.28 -17.91
N LEU A 93 -7.00 1.43 -18.30
CA LEU A 93 -6.36 0.64 -19.36
C LEU A 93 -6.03 -0.80 -18.93
N HIS A 94 -5.99 -1.07 -17.62
CA HIS A 94 -5.50 -2.32 -17.04
C HIS A 94 -6.55 -3.06 -16.21
N VAL A 95 -7.44 -2.31 -15.54
CA VAL A 95 -8.54 -2.84 -14.74
C VAL A 95 -9.83 -2.04 -14.97
N SER A 96 -10.98 -2.62 -14.66
CA SER A 96 -12.26 -1.94 -14.54
C SER A 96 -12.83 -2.14 -13.14
N ILE A 97 -13.53 -1.12 -12.63
CA ILE A 97 -14.19 -1.17 -11.33
C ILE A 97 -15.67 -1.44 -11.54
N ASN A 98 -16.17 -2.54 -10.98
CA ASN A 98 -17.60 -2.86 -10.98
C ASN A 98 -18.29 -2.13 -9.81
N GLU A 99 -18.64 -0.87 -10.04
CA GLU A 99 -19.22 0.01 -9.01
C GLU A 99 -20.52 -0.53 -8.41
N VAL A 100 -21.31 -1.28 -9.18
CA VAL A 100 -22.57 -1.90 -8.73
C VAL A 100 -22.32 -2.91 -7.61
N ASN A 101 -21.16 -3.56 -7.61
CA ASN A 101 -20.76 -4.55 -6.60
C ASN A 101 -19.94 -3.94 -5.45
N VAL A 102 -19.64 -2.64 -5.48
CA VAL A 102 -18.93 -1.99 -4.37
C VAL A 102 -19.91 -1.75 -3.22
N ALA A 103 -19.52 -2.12 -2.00
CA ALA A 103 -20.30 -1.92 -0.79
C ALA A 103 -20.65 -0.43 -0.60
N ASP A 104 -21.84 -0.18 -0.07
CA ASP A 104 -22.37 1.18 0.06
C ASP A 104 -21.42 2.07 0.86
N GLY A 105 -21.18 3.28 0.34
CA GLY A 105 -20.23 4.23 0.92
C GLY A 105 -18.75 3.87 0.77
N LYS A 106 -18.38 2.79 0.04
CA LYS A 106 -16.97 2.40 -0.16
C LYS A 106 -16.39 2.78 -1.53
N LEU A 107 -17.17 3.39 -2.42
CA LEU A 107 -16.74 3.78 -3.76
C LEU A 107 -15.54 4.74 -3.76
N PHE A 108 -15.37 5.55 -2.70
CA PHE A 108 -14.24 6.47 -2.57
C PHE A 108 -12.87 5.78 -2.56
N ASN A 109 -12.79 4.50 -2.16
CA ASN A 109 -11.54 3.72 -2.15
C ASN A 109 -11.04 3.38 -3.57
N PHE A 110 -11.88 3.58 -4.59
CA PHE A 110 -11.57 3.35 -6.00
C PHE A 110 -11.40 4.66 -6.78
N ARG A 111 -11.31 5.81 -6.11
CA ARG A 111 -11.04 7.08 -6.79
C ARG A 111 -9.66 7.06 -7.44
N LYS A 112 -9.61 7.43 -8.72
CA LYS A 112 -8.35 7.67 -9.41
C LYS A 112 -7.71 8.93 -8.85
N ARG A 113 -6.38 8.91 -8.81
CA ARG A 113 -5.54 10.09 -8.69
C ARG A 113 -5.42 10.76 -10.05
N THR A 114 -5.12 12.04 -10.02
CA THR A 114 -4.81 12.85 -11.20
C THR A 114 -3.31 12.84 -11.46
N TRP A 115 -2.89 13.17 -12.68
CA TRP A 115 -1.47 13.36 -13.03
C TRP A 115 -0.78 14.50 -12.26
N GLY A 116 -1.54 15.37 -11.58
CA GLY A 116 -1.00 16.38 -10.67
C GLY A 116 -0.80 15.87 -9.23
N GLU A 117 -1.41 14.76 -8.86
CA GLU A 117 -1.28 14.14 -7.53
C GLU A 117 -0.23 13.02 -7.50
N VAL A 118 0.01 12.36 -8.63
CA VAL A 118 0.92 11.21 -8.72
C VAL A 118 1.76 11.27 -9.99
N VAL A 119 2.97 10.73 -9.89
CA VAL A 119 3.91 10.51 -10.99
C VAL A 119 4.18 9.01 -11.12
N THR A 120 4.27 8.51 -12.34
CA THR A 120 4.49 7.08 -12.61
C THR A 120 5.92 6.76 -13.01
N HIS A 121 6.75 7.78 -13.28
CA HIS A 121 8.16 7.61 -13.70
C HIS A 121 8.34 6.63 -14.87
N ASP A 122 7.38 6.57 -15.79
CA ASP A 122 7.32 5.59 -16.89
C ASP A 122 7.43 4.12 -16.43
N VAL A 123 7.16 3.85 -15.15
CA VAL A 123 6.99 2.49 -14.63
C VAL A 123 5.62 1.97 -15.08
N PRO A 124 5.58 0.84 -15.80
CA PRO A 124 4.31 0.24 -16.24
C PRO A 124 3.37 -0.04 -15.07
N TYR A 125 2.07 -0.08 -15.36
CA TYR A 125 1.07 -0.49 -14.39
C TYR A 125 1.33 -1.93 -13.92
N ASP A 126 1.35 -2.13 -12.61
CA ASP A 126 1.73 -3.42 -12.02
C ASP A 126 0.57 -4.15 -11.35
N LEU A 127 0.00 -5.13 -12.06
CA LEU A 127 -1.06 -5.98 -11.50
C LEU A 127 -0.58 -6.77 -10.27
N GLY A 128 0.71 -7.10 -10.17
CA GLY A 128 1.30 -7.84 -9.06
C GLY A 128 1.81 -6.96 -7.92
N SER A 129 1.63 -5.65 -8.00
CA SER A 129 2.10 -4.72 -6.97
C SER A 129 1.52 -5.09 -5.61
N ASN A 130 2.36 -5.04 -4.58
CA ASN A 130 1.92 -5.16 -3.19
C ASN A 130 0.95 -4.03 -2.82
N MET A 131 0.96 -2.92 -3.58
CA MET A 131 0.05 -1.77 -3.44
C MET A 131 -1.28 -1.94 -4.19
N HIS A 132 -1.47 -3.03 -4.95
CA HIS A 132 -2.71 -3.27 -5.70
C HIS A 132 -3.79 -3.90 -4.81
N TYR A 133 -5.06 -3.52 -4.99
CA TYR A 133 -6.20 -4.21 -4.37
C TYR A 133 -6.49 -5.58 -4.98
N GLY A 134 -7.01 -6.49 -4.15
CA GLY A 134 -7.54 -7.76 -4.62
C GLY A 134 -8.89 -7.60 -5.30
N SER A 135 -9.27 -8.62 -6.08
CA SER A 135 -10.48 -8.61 -6.93
C SER A 135 -11.79 -8.38 -6.17
N LYS A 136 -11.86 -8.75 -4.89
CA LYS A 136 -13.06 -8.67 -4.05
C LYS A 136 -13.02 -7.59 -2.98
N TYR A 137 -12.01 -6.72 -2.98
CA TYR A 137 -11.88 -5.69 -1.95
C TYR A 137 -13.12 -4.78 -1.97
N TYR A 138 -13.72 -4.54 -0.81
CA TYR A 138 -14.95 -3.77 -0.64
C TYR A 138 -16.17 -4.26 -1.46
N ALA A 139 -16.24 -5.55 -1.80
CA ALA A 139 -17.45 -6.13 -2.42
C ALA A 139 -18.66 -6.07 -1.47
N LYS A 140 -19.87 -5.94 -2.02
CA LYS A 140 -21.13 -6.02 -1.26
C LYS A 140 -21.29 -7.34 -0.53
N ASP A 141 -20.94 -8.43 -1.20
CA ASP A 141 -20.84 -9.76 -0.60
C ASP A 141 -19.58 -10.46 -1.13
N PRO A 142 -18.54 -10.66 -0.29
CA PRO A 142 -17.30 -11.28 -0.72
C PRO A 142 -17.44 -12.79 -1.00
N ASN A 143 -18.55 -13.43 -0.59
CA ASN A 143 -18.78 -14.86 -0.81
C ASN A 143 -19.27 -15.18 -2.22
N VAL A 144 -19.72 -14.17 -2.98
CA VAL A 144 -20.17 -14.34 -4.37
C VAL A 144 -18.97 -14.30 -5.34
N THR A 145 -19.15 -14.83 -6.55
CA THR A 145 -18.13 -14.79 -7.61
C THR A 145 -17.91 -13.41 -8.21
N LEU A 146 -18.84 -12.47 -7.99
CA LEU A 146 -18.77 -11.12 -8.52
C LEU A 146 -17.62 -10.34 -7.86
N THR A 147 -16.74 -9.77 -8.68
CA THR A 147 -15.58 -9.00 -8.25
C THR A 147 -15.86 -7.49 -8.31
N THR A 148 -15.14 -6.70 -7.51
CA THR A 148 -15.14 -5.23 -7.56
C THR A 148 -14.05 -4.71 -8.50
N VAL A 149 -12.90 -5.40 -8.56
CA VAL A 149 -11.81 -5.10 -9.50
C VAL A 149 -11.72 -6.23 -10.51
N GLN A 150 -11.81 -5.88 -11.79
CA GLN A 150 -11.71 -6.81 -12.92
C GLN A 150 -10.50 -6.42 -13.75
N THR A 151 -9.56 -7.34 -13.95
CA THR A 151 -8.44 -7.14 -14.88
C THR A 151 -8.96 -7.16 -16.32
N ARG A 152 -8.35 -6.36 -17.21
CA ARG A 152 -8.72 -6.35 -18.64
C ARG A 152 -8.44 -7.68 -19.31
N ASP A 153 -7.35 -8.33 -18.93
CA ASP A 153 -7.11 -9.75 -19.21
C ASP A 153 -7.64 -10.60 -18.04
N PRO A 154 -8.73 -11.36 -18.23
CA PRO A 154 -9.32 -12.19 -17.16
C PRO A 154 -8.36 -13.24 -16.58
N LEU A 155 -7.36 -13.69 -17.36
CA LEU A 155 -6.37 -14.67 -16.91
C LEU A 155 -5.45 -14.09 -15.82
N MET A 156 -5.34 -12.76 -15.74
CA MET A 156 -4.54 -12.06 -14.74
C MET A 156 -5.29 -11.76 -13.43
N SER A 157 -6.55 -12.17 -13.31
CA SER A 157 -7.40 -11.85 -12.14
C SER A 157 -6.86 -12.40 -10.81
N MET A 158 -6.06 -13.46 -10.84
CA MET A 158 -5.42 -14.05 -9.64
C MET A 158 -4.11 -13.35 -9.24
N VAL A 159 -3.58 -12.46 -10.07
CA VAL A 159 -2.31 -11.76 -9.82
C VAL A 159 -2.52 -10.57 -8.87
N ILE A 160 -3.69 -9.92 -8.95
CA ILE A 160 -3.98 -8.72 -8.17
C ILE A 160 -4.24 -9.01 -6.69
N GLY A 161 -3.74 -8.13 -5.82
CA GLY A 161 -4.01 -8.19 -4.39
C GLY A 161 -3.12 -9.12 -3.58
N GLN A 162 -2.00 -9.60 -4.14
CA GLN A 162 -0.99 -10.33 -3.38
C GLN A 162 -0.48 -9.49 -2.20
N ARG A 163 -0.15 -10.14 -1.08
CA ARG A 163 0.38 -9.53 0.16
C ARG A 163 1.55 -10.35 0.72
N GLU A 164 2.35 -10.94 -0.16
CA GLU A 164 3.49 -11.80 0.19
C GLU A 164 4.80 -11.02 0.18
N GLU A 165 5.05 -10.28 -0.89
CA GLU A 165 6.32 -9.59 -1.14
C GLU A 165 6.16 -8.32 -1.97
N LEU A 166 7.23 -7.52 -2.04
CA LEU A 166 7.29 -6.38 -2.96
C LEU A 166 7.50 -6.88 -4.37
N SER A 167 6.75 -6.35 -5.33
CA SER A 167 7.01 -6.64 -6.74
C SER A 167 8.30 -5.95 -7.20
N PHE A 168 8.81 -6.36 -8.36
CA PHE A 168 9.91 -5.65 -9.02
C PHE A 168 9.58 -4.17 -9.26
N TYR A 169 8.34 -3.85 -9.64
CA TYR A 169 7.94 -2.47 -9.93
C TYR A 169 7.70 -1.63 -8.67
N ASP A 170 7.28 -2.23 -7.54
CA ASP A 170 7.25 -1.56 -6.24
C ASP A 170 8.64 -1.04 -5.87
N VAL A 171 9.66 -1.92 -6.00
CA VAL A 171 11.06 -1.60 -5.72
C VAL A 171 11.61 -0.58 -6.72
N LYS A 172 11.35 -0.76 -8.01
CA LYS A 172 11.81 0.16 -9.06
C LYS A 172 11.25 1.57 -8.84
N MET A 173 9.96 1.69 -8.53
CA MET A 173 9.32 2.97 -8.26
C MET A 173 9.99 3.68 -7.08
N ALA A 174 10.20 2.97 -5.97
CA ALA A 174 10.85 3.54 -4.80
C ALA A 174 12.29 4.00 -5.08
N ASN A 175 13.06 3.23 -5.85
CA ASN A 175 14.45 3.60 -6.21
C ASN A 175 14.54 4.76 -7.22
N ILE A 176 13.50 5.04 -8.00
CA ILE A 176 13.49 6.23 -8.87
C ILE A 176 13.12 7.47 -8.06
N ALA A 177 12.25 7.32 -7.05
CA ALA A 177 11.77 8.42 -6.23
C ALA A 177 12.76 8.91 -5.16
N TYR A 178 13.79 8.11 -4.82
CA TYR A 178 14.76 8.36 -3.74
C TYR A 178 16.21 8.18 -4.20
#